data_AF-A0A1C3NWX6-F1
#
_entry.id   AF-A0A1C3NWX6-F1
#
_cell.length_a   1.000
_cell.length_b   1.000
_cell.length_c   1.000
_cell.angle_alpha   90.00
_cell.angle_beta   90.00
_cell.angle_gamma   90.00
#
_symmetry.space_group_name_H-M   'P 1'
#
loop_
_entity.id
_entity.type
_entity.pdbx_description
1 polymer ?
#
loop_
_entity_poly.entity_id
_entity_poly.type
_entity_poly.pdbx_seq_one_letter_code
_entity_poly.pdbx_strand_id
1 'polypeptide(L)'
;MEADRVVAAIERYVFQSGEEIESRRDWPDAVVFHAGRHYYSSRLADWLIGWESWVEYAVQVVVSRTFADNDAYTYGLLFAHGGDVLFLNDVATMRELGRRLDVDLDPLAYAELLSELYSVKPIDEPVVLPNAATTLHRAGELVRDVNAFAADYPWVDAALVAVPAVRREDGAVVLEFFSCHYYITGLRALDVLRWRVSGGGGRPASWEREYVAERLEHI
;
A
#
# COMPACT_ATOMS: atom_id res chain seq x y z
N MET A 1 8.27 -13.83 11.61
CA MET A 1 7.61 -12.60 12.08
C MET A 1 7.57 -12.62 13.61
N GLU A 2 7.98 -11.54 14.27
CA GLU A 2 7.89 -11.43 15.73
C GLU A 2 6.56 -10.75 16.12
N ALA A 3 5.59 -11.55 16.58
CA ALA A 3 4.22 -11.08 16.84
C ALA A 3 4.17 -9.89 17.82
N ASP A 4 4.94 -9.93 18.91
CA ASP A 4 4.97 -8.84 19.91
C ASP A 4 5.54 -7.54 19.35
N ARG A 5 6.57 -7.65 18.50
CA ARG A 5 7.18 -6.48 17.83
C ARG A 5 6.21 -5.85 16.83
N VAL A 6 5.43 -6.67 16.13
CA VAL A 6 4.37 -6.20 15.23
C VAL A 6 3.26 -5.50 16.01
N VAL A 7 2.76 -6.12 17.08
CA VAL A 7 1.70 -5.52 17.92
C VAL A 7 2.15 -4.20 18.52
N ALA A 8 3.36 -4.12 19.07
CA ALA A 8 3.89 -2.88 19.62
C ALA A 8 4.00 -1.74 18.57
N ALA A 9 4.32 -2.09 17.31
CA ALA A 9 4.31 -1.12 16.21
C ALA A 9 2.88 -0.67 15.87
N ILE A 10 1.90 -1.58 15.85
CA ILE A 10 0.50 -1.24 15.58
C ILE A 10 -0.06 -0.34 16.70
N GLU A 11 0.21 -0.66 17.96
CA GLU A 11 -0.15 0.17 19.12
C GLU A 11 0.44 1.59 19.01
N ARG A 12 1.66 1.72 18.50
CA ARG A 12 2.35 3.00 18.38
C ARG A 12 1.83 3.86 17.23
N TYR A 13 1.55 3.26 16.07
CA TYR A 13 1.35 3.99 14.82
C TYR A 13 -0.09 3.96 14.30
N VAL A 14 -0.88 2.96 14.68
CA VAL A 14 -2.20 2.70 14.08
C VAL A 14 -3.32 2.88 15.10
N PHE A 15 -3.09 2.57 16.38
CA PHE A 15 -4.13 2.67 17.41
C PHE A 15 -4.69 4.08 17.52
N GLN A 16 -5.99 4.14 17.74
CA GLN A 16 -6.65 5.36 18.18
C GLN A 16 -6.40 5.58 19.67
N SER A 17 -6.45 6.84 20.09
CA SER A 17 -6.23 7.21 21.49
C SER A 17 -7.22 6.47 22.41
N GLY A 18 -6.69 5.76 23.41
CA GLY A 18 -7.47 5.02 24.40
C GLY A 18 -7.91 3.62 23.97
N GLU A 19 -7.43 3.11 22.84
CA GLU A 19 -7.63 1.70 22.48
C GLU A 19 -6.72 0.78 23.32
N GLU A 20 -7.30 -0.31 23.81
CA GLU A 20 -6.61 -1.39 24.51
C GLU A 20 -6.95 -2.72 23.86
N ILE A 21 -5.99 -3.65 23.81
CA ILE A 21 -6.20 -4.98 23.21
C ILE A 21 -7.09 -5.81 24.14
N GLU A 22 -8.28 -6.15 23.66
CA GLU A 22 -9.27 -6.95 24.39
C GLU A 22 -9.06 -8.46 24.19
N SER A 23 -8.63 -8.85 22.99
CA SER A 23 -8.31 -10.25 22.65
C SER A 23 -7.32 -10.30 21.51
N ARG A 24 -6.41 -11.29 21.53
CA ARG A 24 -5.35 -11.47 20.53
C ARG A 24 -5.19 -12.94 20.17
N ARG A 25 -4.93 -13.22 18.89
CA ARG A 25 -4.54 -14.53 18.38
C ARG A 25 -3.37 -14.39 17.42
N ASP A 26 -2.41 -15.29 17.59
CA ASP A 26 -1.16 -15.29 16.85
C ASP A 26 -1.07 -16.56 15.99
N TRP A 27 -0.65 -16.37 14.75
CA TRP A 27 -0.23 -17.40 13.80
C TRP A 27 1.21 -17.10 13.35
N PRO A 28 1.89 -18.05 12.70
CA PRO A 28 3.28 -17.85 12.24
C PRO A 28 3.48 -16.62 11.33
N ASP A 29 2.47 -16.25 10.56
CA ASP A 29 2.48 -15.22 9.53
C ASP A 29 1.42 -14.12 9.72
N ALA A 30 0.59 -14.23 10.77
CA ALA A 30 -0.48 -13.28 11.05
C ALA A 30 -0.71 -13.06 12.55
N VAL A 31 -1.11 -11.85 12.91
CA VAL A 31 -1.62 -11.53 14.26
C VAL A 31 -2.93 -10.78 14.10
N VAL A 32 -3.97 -11.26 14.76
CA VAL A 32 -5.28 -10.61 14.76
C VAL A 32 -5.72 -10.30 16.18
N PHE A 33 -6.39 -9.17 16.37
CA PHE A 33 -6.88 -8.78 17.68
C PHE A 33 -8.06 -7.82 17.60
N HIS A 34 -8.78 -7.71 18.71
CA HIS A 34 -9.82 -6.70 18.91
C HIS A 34 -9.30 -5.62 19.86
N ALA A 35 -9.58 -4.36 19.51
CA ALA A 35 -9.39 -3.23 20.41
C ALA A 35 -10.58 -2.28 20.27
N GLY A 36 -11.39 -2.17 21.33
CA GLY A 36 -12.64 -1.41 21.30
C GLY A 36 -13.59 -1.89 20.20
N ARG A 37 -13.92 -0.98 19.27
CA ARG A 37 -14.82 -1.27 18.13
C ARG A 37 -14.10 -1.78 16.89
N HIS A 38 -12.77 -1.91 16.93
CA HIS A 38 -11.99 -2.27 15.76
C HIS A 38 -11.44 -3.69 15.86
N TYR A 39 -11.46 -4.37 14.72
CA TYR A 39 -10.77 -5.60 14.45
C TYR A 39 -9.52 -5.27 13.64
N TYR A 40 -8.38 -5.74 14.13
CA TYR A 40 -7.08 -5.58 13.51
C TYR A 40 -6.63 -6.93 12.96
N SER A 41 -6.24 -6.96 11.69
CA SER A 41 -5.63 -8.11 11.05
C SER A 41 -4.30 -7.70 10.47
N SER A 42 -3.20 -8.22 11.01
CA SER A 42 -1.86 -8.01 10.48
C SER A 42 -1.33 -9.30 9.89
N ARG A 43 -0.66 -9.21 8.73
CA ARG A 43 -0.03 -10.33 8.05
C ARG A 43 1.25 -9.90 7.38
N LEU A 44 2.17 -10.83 7.15
CA LEU A 44 3.28 -10.59 6.25
C LEU A 44 2.75 -10.14 4.88
N ALA A 45 3.25 -9.00 4.41
CA ALA A 45 2.91 -8.49 3.09
C ALA A 45 3.76 -9.19 2.02
N ASP A 46 3.15 -9.47 0.87
CA ASP A 46 3.81 -10.01 -0.32
C ASP A 46 4.39 -8.90 -1.22
N TRP A 47 4.73 -7.75 -0.62
CA TRP A 47 5.33 -6.63 -1.31
C TRP A 47 6.78 -6.93 -1.71
N LEU A 48 7.18 -6.47 -2.89
CA LEU A 48 8.53 -6.56 -3.43
C LEU A 48 9.57 -5.98 -2.46
N ILE A 49 9.21 -4.93 -1.70
CA ILE A 49 10.14 -4.32 -0.74
C ILE A 49 10.57 -5.33 0.34
N GLY A 50 9.77 -6.36 0.61
CA GLY A 50 10.11 -7.45 1.54
C GLY A 50 11.29 -8.30 1.08
N TRP A 51 11.73 -8.17 -0.17
CA TRP A 51 12.87 -8.89 -0.74
C TRP A 51 14.16 -8.05 -0.74
N GLU A 52 14.09 -6.79 -0.33
CA GLU A 52 15.26 -5.93 -0.24
C GLU A 52 16.20 -6.41 0.88
N SER A 53 17.50 -6.42 0.61
CA SER A 53 18.49 -6.99 1.54
C SER A 53 18.62 -6.27 2.89
N TRP A 54 18.09 -5.05 3.02
CA TRP A 54 18.05 -4.27 4.25
C TRP A 54 16.72 -4.40 5.00
N VAL A 55 15.74 -5.12 4.43
CA VAL A 55 14.41 -5.34 4.99
C VAL A 55 14.35 -6.73 5.62
N GLU A 56 13.89 -6.79 6.86
CA GLU A 56 13.65 -8.04 7.56
C GLU A 56 12.30 -8.67 7.15
N TYR A 57 11.25 -7.86 7.17
CA TYR A 57 9.93 -8.20 6.62
C TYR A 57 9.03 -6.96 6.53
N ALA A 58 7.99 -7.05 5.71
CA ALA A 58 6.92 -6.06 5.62
C ALA A 58 5.61 -6.63 6.16
N VAL A 59 4.78 -5.78 6.76
CA VAL A 59 3.49 -6.16 7.34
C VAL A 59 2.40 -5.25 6.78
N GLN A 60 1.35 -5.87 6.26
CA GLN A 60 0.09 -5.22 5.95
C GLN A 60 -0.82 -5.32 7.18
N VAL A 61 -1.39 -4.21 7.60
CA VAL A 61 -2.36 -4.14 8.70
C VAL A 61 -3.68 -3.65 8.14
N VAL A 62 -4.73 -4.44 8.30
CA VAL A 62 -6.10 -4.10 7.91
C VAL A 62 -6.92 -3.87 9.18
N VAL A 63 -7.60 -2.72 9.25
CA VAL A 63 -8.45 -2.33 10.36
C VAL A 63 -9.89 -2.19 9.87
N SER A 64 -10.83 -2.87 10.51
CA SER A 64 -12.27 -2.76 10.20
C SER A 64 -13.08 -2.74 11.49
N ARG A 65 -14.35 -2.28 11.49
CA ARG A 65 -15.14 -2.34 12.74
C ARG A 65 -15.73 -3.73 13.00
N THR A 66 -15.96 -4.49 11.94
CA THR A 66 -16.38 -5.88 12.01
C THR A 66 -15.77 -6.67 10.86
N PHE A 67 -15.79 -8.00 10.94
CA PHE A 67 -15.39 -8.86 9.82
C PHE A 67 -16.22 -8.61 8.55
N ALA A 68 -17.43 -8.06 8.69
CA ALA A 68 -18.37 -7.77 7.60
C ALA A 68 -18.59 -6.26 7.40
N ASP A 69 -17.67 -5.41 7.85
CA ASP A 69 -17.79 -3.97 7.65
C ASP A 69 -17.56 -3.63 6.17
N ASN A 70 -18.29 -2.64 5.69
CA ASN A 70 -18.21 -2.20 4.30
C ASN A 70 -17.02 -1.28 4.06
N ASP A 71 -16.27 -0.89 5.08
CA ASP A 71 -15.04 -0.12 4.92
C ASP A 71 -13.94 -0.75 5.78
N ALA A 72 -12.77 -0.99 5.17
CA ALA A 72 -11.57 -1.41 5.88
C ALA A 72 -10.40 -0.48 5.55
N TYR A 73 -9.57 -0.16 6.53
CA TYR A 73 -8.41 0.71 6.38
C TYR A 73 -7.15 -0.12 6.24
N THR A 74 -6.31 0.18 5.25
CA THR A 74 -5.03 -0.50 5.05
C THR A 74 -3.86 0.38 5.47
N TYR A 75 -2.99 -0.20 6.29
CA TYR A 75 -1.74 0.38 6.74
C TYR A 75 -0.55 -0.53 6.41
N GLY A 76 0.63 0.07 6.26
CA GLY A 76 1.88 -0.64 6.06
C GLY A 76 2.91 -0.36 7.14
N LEU A 77 3.61 -1.42 7.55
CA LEU A 77 4.77 -1.37 8.43
C LEU A 77 5.95 -2.07 7.75
N LEU A 78 7.12 -1.45 7.77
CA LEU A 78 8.36 -2.05 7.27
C LEU A 78 9.35 -2.22 8.42
N PHE A 79 9.82 -3.45 8.62
CA PHE A 79 10.81 -3.77 9.65
C PHE A 79 12.17 -3.93 8.98
N ALA A 80 13.11 -3.05 9.30
CA ALA A 80 14.45 -3.06 8.72
C ALA A 80 15.42 -3.89 9.57
N HIS A 81 16.44 -4.46 8.90
CA HIS A 81 17.59 -5.06 9.58
C HIS A 81 18.34 -3.97 10.35
N GLY A 82 18.28 -4.02 11.67
CA GLY A 82 18.77 -2.95 12.56
C GLY A 82 17.77 -2.57 13.66
N GLY A 83 16.53 -3.05 13.54
CA GLY A 83 15.49 -2.87 14.58
C GLY A 83 14.49 -1.76 14.25
N ASP A 84 14.82 -0.88 13.30
CA ASP A 84 13.95 0.22 12.89
C ASP A 84 12.62 -0.28 12.30
N VAL A 85 11.57 0.48 12.58
CA VAL A 85 10.22 0.24 12.07
C VAL A 85 9.73 1.51 11.39
N LEU A 86 9.41 1.40 10.11
CA LEU A 86 8.89 2.50 9.30
C LEU A 86 7.37 2.36 9.18
N PHE A 87 6.65 3.43 9.49
CA PHE A 87 5.22 3.52 9.25
C PHE A 87 4.96 4.06 7.85
N LEU A 88 4.52 3.19 6.95
CA LEU A 88 4.49 3.47 5.52
C LEU A 88 3.32 4.36 5.08
N ASN A 89 2.35 4.64 5.95
CA ASN A 89 1.29 5.60 5.66
C ASN A 89 1.67 7.03 6.06
N ASP A 90 2.78 7.22 6.80
CA ASP A 90 3.32 8.57 7.00
C ASP A 90 4.04 9.05 5.73
N VAL A 91 3.52 10.14 5.14
CA VAL A 91 4.07 10.75 3.93
C VAL A 91 5.54 11.11 4.11
N ALA A 92 5.95 11.60 5.28
CA ALA A 92 7.35 11.96 5.51
C ALA A 92 8.27 10.73 5.46
N THR A 93 7.84 9.63 6.09
CA THR A 93 8.51 8.32 6.02
C THR A 93 8.64 7.82 4.59
N MET A 94 7.58 7.86 3.79
CA MET A 94 7.64 7.43 2.38
C MET A 94 8.58 8.31 1.54
N ARG A 95 8.52 9.63 1.71
CA ARG A 95 9.46 10.55 1.05
C ARG A 95 10.90 10.22 1.41
N GLU A 96 11.19 9.98 2.68
CA GLU A 96 12.55 9.67 3.13
C GLU A 96 13.03 8.32 2.58
N LEU A 97 12.16 7.30 2.54
CA LEU A 97 12.46 6.01 1.92
C LEU A 97 12.88 6.15 0.45
N GLY A 98 12.25 7.08 -0.27
CA GLY A 98 12.60 7.41 -1.66
C GLY A 98 14.03 7.92 -1.89
N ARG A 99 14.79 8.28 -0.85
CA ARG A 99 16.24 8.55 -0.97
C ARG A 99 17.03 7.36 -1.48
N ARG A 100 16.52 6.14 -1.27
CA ARG A 100 17.22 4.90 -1.59
C ARG A 100 17.05 4.46 -3.05
N LEU A 101 16.22 5.14 -3.84
CA LEU A 101 15.90 4.75 -5.23
C LEU A 101 17.11 4.68 -6.16
N ASP A 102 18.21 5.39 -5.85
CA ASP A 102 19.46 5.30 -6.61
C ASP A 102 20.54 4.44 -5.94
N VAL A 103 20.23 3.82 -4.79
CA VAL A 103 21.16 3.03 -3.98
C VAL A 103 20.79 1.55 -4.01
N ASP A 104 19.73 1.18 -3.31
CA ASP A 104 19.38 -0.21 -2.99
C ASP A 104 17.88 -0.40 -2.71
N LEU A 105 17.04 0.41 -3.37
CA LEU A 105 15.59 0.22 -3.40
C LEU A 105 15.15 0.07 -4.85
N ASP A 106 14.54 -1.07 -5.18
CA ASP A 106 13.90 -1.29 -6.47
C ASP A 106 12.78 -0.24 -6.69
N PRO A 107 12.85 0.56 -7.76
CA PRO A 107 11.79 1.50 -8.11
C PRO A 107 10.41 0.85 -8.19
N LEU A 108 10.31 -0.41 -8.64
CA LEU A 108 9.03 -1.12 -8.70
C LEU A 108 8.49 -1.49 -7.32
N ALA A 109 9.36 -1.78 -6.36
CA ALA A 109 8.96 -1.99 -4.97
C ALA A 109 8.40 -0.71 -4.36
N TYR A 110 9.04 0.43 -4.63
CA TYR A 110 8.54 1.73 -4.19
C TYR A 110 7.20 2.11 -4.85
N ALA A 111 7.04 1.86 -6.16
CA ALA A 111 5.76 2.06 -6.86
C ALA A 111 4.64 1.16 -6.32
N GLU A 112 4.95 -0.09 -5.95
CA GLU A 112 3.96 -0.99 -5.36
C GLU A 112 3.44 -0.45 -4.02
N LEU A 113 4.32 0.05 -3.16
CA LEU A 113 3.91 0.67 -1.89
C LEU A 113 3.03 1.91 -2.11
N LEU A 114 3.41 2.80 -3.04
CA LEU A 114 2.60 3.96 -3.38
C LEU A 114 1.23 3.54 -3.95
N SER A 115 1.22 2.51 -4.81
CA SER A 115 -0.03 1.99 -5.38
C SER A 115 -0.95 1.49 -4.28
N GLU A 116 -0.44 0.73 -3.32
CA GLU A 116 -1.27 0.09 -2.31
C GLU A 116 -1.69 1.01 -1.16
N LEU A 117 -0.83 1.96 -0.77
CA LEU A 117 -1.04 2.79 0.42
C LEU A 117 -1.46 4.24 0.12
N TYR A 118 -1.47 4.66 -1.16
CA TYR A 118 -1.70 6.06 -1.53
C TYR A 118 -2.64 6.27 -2.74
N SER A 119 -3.32 5.23 -3.23
CA SER A 119 -4.23 5.31 -4.40
C SER A 119 -5.68 5.72 -4.06
N VAL A 120 -5.87 6.67 -3.14
CA VAL A 120 -7.19 7.25 -2.77
C VAL A 120 -7.20 8.77 -2.95
N LYS A 121 -8.34 9.48 -2.86
CA LYS A 121 -8.36 10.94 -3.12
C LYS A 121 -7.47 11.75 -2.14
N PRO A 122 -7.61 11.64 -0.82
CA PRO A 122 -6.64 12.22 0.11
C PRO A 122 -5.38 11.35 0.15
N ILE A 123 -4.20 11.94 -0.05
CA ILE A 123 -2.93 11.18 -0.10
C ILE A 123 -2.30 10.98 1.29
N ASP A 124 -2.79 11.69 2.27
CA ASP A 124 -2.33 11.72 3.66
C ASP A 124 -3.17 10.84 4.58
N GLU A 125 -4.22 10.24 4.04
CA GLU A 125 -5.09 9.33 4.77
C GLU A 125 -4.78 7.87 4.41
N PRO A 126 -5.01 6.92 5.34
CA PRO A 126 -4.94 5.51 5.02
C PRO A 126 -5.92 5.14 3.90
N VAL A 127 -5.53 4.16 3.08
CA VAL A 127 -6.41 3.68 2.01
C VAL A 127 -7.60 2.96 2.62
N VAL A 128 -8.79 3.40 2.22
CA VAL A 128 -10.06 2.77 2.57
C VAL A 128 -10.44 1.79 1.46
N LEU A 129 -10.85 0.57 1.83
CA LEU A 129 -11.37 -0.45 0.94
C LEU A 129 -12.90 -0.48 1.06
N PRO A 130 -13.65 0.07 0.08
CA PRO A 130 -15.10 0.03 0.07
C PRO A 130 -15.61 -1.37 -0.30
N ASN A 131 -16.62 -1.83 0.44
CA ASN A 131 -17.25 -3.14 0.39
C ASN A 131 -16.21 -4.26 0.24
N ALA A 132 -15.25 -4.27 1.17
CA ALA A 132 -14.19 -5.25 1.26
C ALA A 132 -14.78 -6.66 1.34
N ALA A 133 -14.99 -7.31 0.19
CA ALA A 133 -14.94 -8.76 0.11
C ALA A 133 -13.55 -9.15 0.62
N THR A 134 -13.52 -9.41 1.93
CA THR A 134 -12.39 -9.37 2.85
C THR A 134 -11.11 -9.95 2.27
N THR A 135 -9.96 -9.34 2.53
CA THR A 135 -8.60 -9.93 2.39
C THR A 135 -8.13 -10.41 1.01
N LEU A 136 -8.99 -10.43 -0.02
CA LEU A 136 -8.69 -11.06 -1.31
C LEU A 136 -8.14 -10.08 -2.37
N HIS A 137 -8.33 -8.77 -2.19
CA HIS A 137 -7.89 -7.75 -3.13
C HIS A 137 -6.95 -6.75 -2.46
N ARG A 138 -5.99 -6.23 -3.22
CA ARG A 138 -5.11 -5.19 -2.71
C ARG A 138 -5.86 -3.86 -2.64
N ALA A 139 -5.45 -3.04 -1.68
CA ALA A 139 -6.02 -1.73 -1.45
C ALA A 139 -5.76 -0.78 -2.63
N GLY A 140 -4.67 -1.00 -3.36
CA GLY A 140 -4.43 -0.46 -4.70
C GLY A 140 -3.35 -1.29 -5.38
N GLU A 141 -3.41 -1.39 -6.70
CA GLU A 141 -2.63 -2.34 -7.47
C GLU A 141 -1.73 -1.60 -8.46
N LEU A 142 -0.44 -1.94 -8.46
CA LEU A 142 0.50 -1.46 -9.48
C LEU A 142 0.24 -2.19 -10.81
N VAL A 143 -0.01 -1.44 -11.87
CA VAL A 143 -0.11 -2.00 -13.22
C VAL A 143 1.29 -2.30 -13.75
N ARG A 144 1.74 -3.55 -13.60
CA ARG A 144 3.05 -4.02 -14.09
C ARG A 144 3.03 -4.50 -15.53
N ASP A 145 1.91 -5.09 -15.94
CA ASP A 145 1.72 -5.71 -17.25
C ASP A 145 0.32 -5.33 -17.78
N VAL A 146 0.29 -4.73 -18.97
CA VAL A 146 -0.94 -4.26 -19.61
C VAL A 146 -1.87 -5.42 -20.01
N ASN A 147 -1.32 -6.57 -20.40
CA ASN A 147 -2.11 -7.75 -20.74
C ASN A 147 -2.73 -8.38 -19.50
N ALA A 148 -2.00 -8.44 -18.39
CA ALA A 148 -2.54 -8.91 -17.12
C ALA A 148 -3.67 -7.99 -16.64
N PHE A 149 -3.44 -6.68 -16.68
CA PHE A 149 -4.48 -5.68 -16.39
C PHE A 149 -5.73 -5.86 -17.27
N ALA A 150 -5.56 -6.03 -18.58
CA ALA A 150 -6.69 -6.26 -19.49
C ALA A 150 -7.41 -7.59 -19.24
N ALA A 151 -6.71 -8.61 -18.73
CA ALA A 151 -7.31 -9.89 -18.36
C ALA A 151 -8.12 -9.79 -17.06
N ASP A 152 -7.63 -9.05 -16.08
CA ASP A 152 -8.29 -8.85 -14.78
C ASP A 152 -9.46 -7.87 -14.88
N TYR A 153 -9.34 -6.85 -15.75
CA TYR A 153 -10.32 -5.79 -15.97
C TYR A 153 -10.74 -5.70 -17.45
N PRO A 154 -11.37 -6.74 -18.04
CA PRO A 154 -11.65 -6.83 -19.48
C PRO A 154 -12.67 -5.80 -20.00
N TRP A 155 -13.33 -5.09 -19.09
CA TRP A 155 -14.31 -4.06 -19.37
C TRP A 155 -13.71 -2.63 -19.33
N VAL A 156 -12.41 -2.51 -19.05
CA VAL A 156 -11.65 -1.26 -19.04
C VAL A 156 -10.78 -1.18 -20.30
N ASP A 157 -10.69 0.00 -20.91
CA ASP A 157 -9.80 0.23 -22.05
C ASP A 157 -8.33 0.13 -21.60
N ALA A 158 -7.62 -0.90 -22.10
CA ALA A 158 -6.22 -1.13 -21.79
C ALA A 158 -5.29 0.00 -22.27
N ALA A 159 -5.74 0.86 -23.19
CA ALA A 159 -4.98 2.04 -23.63
C ALA A 159 -4.85 3.13 -22.55
N LEU A 160 -5.62 3.03 -21.45
CA LEU A 160 -5.53 3.95 -20.32
C LEU A 160 -4.25 3.77 -19.48
N VAL A 161 -3.57 2.63 -19.64
CA VAL A 161 -2.41 2.26 -18.81
C VAL A 161 -1.19 1.94 -19.66
N ALA A 162 -0.02 2.03 -19.04
CA ALA A 162 1.24 1.58 -19.62
C ALA A 162 2.08 0.88 -18.55
N VAL A 163 3.07 0.11 -18.99
CA VAL A 163 4.06 -0.50 -18.08
C VAL A 163 4.90 0.58 -17.39
N PRO A 164 5.42 0.33 -16.17
CA PRO A 164 6.25 1.30 -15.46
C PRO A 164 7.51 1.65 -16.25
N ALA A 165 7.86 2.93 -16.27
CA ALA A 165 9.06 3.46 -16.90
C ALA A 165 9.98 4.06 -15.83
N VAL A 166 11.25 3.65 -15.84
CA VAL A 166 12.29 4.17 -14.94
C VAL A 166 13.35 4.87 -15.78
N ARG A 167 13.67 6.11 -15.43
CA ARG A 167 14.70 6.91 -16.08
C ARG A 167 15.53 7.68 -15.06
N ARG A 168 16.66 8.23 -15.52
CA ARG A 168 17.51 9.12 -14.73
C ARG A 168 17.49 10.51 -15.33
N GLU A 169 17.18 11.50 -14.49
CA GLU A 169 17.15 12.93 -14.84
C GLU A 169 17.82 13.72 -13.74
N ASP A 170 18.79 14.58 -14.08
CA ASP A 170 19.45 15.49 -13.13
C ASP A 170 19.93 14.79 -11.84
N GLY A 171 20.47 13.56 -12.01
CA GLY A 171 20.97 12.74 -10.91
C GLY A 171 19.89 12.12 -10.01
N ALA A 172 18.61 12.29 -10.31
CA ALA A 172 17.49 11.59 -9.67
C ALA A 172 17.01 10.40 -10.50
N VAL A 173 16.42 9.43 -9.82
CA VAL A 173 15.55 8.42 -10.43
C VAL A 173 14.18 9.04 -10.61
N VAL A 174 13.65 8.96 -11.84
CA VAL A 174 12.29 9.33 -12.18
C VAL A 174 11.54 8.08 -12.60
N LEU A 175 10.40 7.85 -11.96
CA LEU A 175 9.57 6.68 -12.12
C LEU A 175 8.17 7.12 -12.53
N GLU A 176 7.68 6.60 -13.64
CA GLU A 176 6.33 6.85 -14.16
C GLU A 176 5.60 5.52 -14.23
N PHE A 177 4.41 5.43 -13.63
CA PHE A 177 3.64 4.19 -13.56
C PHE A 177 2.14 4.47 -13.41
N PHE A 178 1.36 3.39 -13.49
CA PHE A 178 -0.07 3.42 -13.27
C PHE A 178 -0.45 2.54 -12.08
N SER A 179 -1.41 2.99 -11.29
CA SER A 179 -2.08 2.14 -10.31
C SER A 179 -3.57 2.10 -10.58
N CYS A 180 -4.23 1.05 -10.09
CA CYS A 180 -5.69 1.00 -10.07
C CYS A 180 -6.21 0.71 -8.66
N HIS A 181 -7.41 1.21 -8.40
CA HIS A 181 -8.14 0.98 -7.15
C HIS A 181 -9.48 0.36 -7.50
N TYR A 182 -9.64 -0.92 -7.18
CA TYR A 182 -10.86 -1.68 -7.39
C TYR A 182 -11.74 -1.61 -6.14
N TYR A 183 -13.03 -1.33 -6.33
CA TYR A 183 -13.98 -1.28 -5.24
C TYR A 183 -15.39 -1.63 -5.70
N ILE A 184 -16.25 -1.94 -4.73
CA ILE A 184 -17.66 -2.24 -4.98
C ILE A 184 -18.48 -1.13 -4.32
N THR A 185 -19.38 -0.47 -5.04
CA THR A 185 -20.32 0.54 -4.49
C THR A 185 -21.78 0.27 -4.93
N GLY A 186 -22.09 -1.00 -5.17
CA GLY A 186 -23.33 -1.49 -5.79
C GLY A 186 -23.04 -2.17 -7.13
N LEU A 187 -22.18 -1.55 -7.94
CA LEU A 187 -21.50 -2.16 -9.09
C LEU A 187 -20.01 -2.29 -8.78
N ARG A 188 -19.31 -3.11 -9.59
CA ARG A 188 -17.84 -3.15 -9.60
C ARG A 188 -17.34 -1.88 -10.27
N ALA A 189 -16.42 -1.19 -9.60
CA ALA A 189 -15.83 0.04 -10.10
C ALA A 189 -14.31 0.01 -10.02
N LEU A 190 -13.66 0.75 -10.92
CA LEU A 190 -12.21 0.89 -10.99
C LEU A 190 -11.85 2.36 -11.19
N ASP A 191 -10.96 2.86 -10.34
CA ASP A 191 -10.22 4.09 -10.61
C ASP A 191 -8.84 3.74 -11.17
N VAL A 192 -8.35 4.54 -12.11
CA VAL A 192 -6.99 4.40 -12.68
C VAL A 192 -6.25 5.70 -12.45
N LEU A 193 -5.08 5.60 -11.83
CA LEU A 193 -4.22 6.71 -11.50
C LEU A 193 -2.91 6.64 -12.28
N ARG A 194 -2.46 7.78 -12.76
CA ARG A 194 -1.11 7.96 -13.32
C ARG A 194 -0.23 8.62 -12.28
N TRP A 195 0.98 8.11 -12.12
CA TRP A 195 1.96 8.57 -11.16
C TRP A 195 3.24 9.02 -11.84
N ARG A 196 3.85 10.05 -11.26
CA ARG A 196 5.21 10.47 -11.54
C ARG A 196 5.93 10.70 -10.22
N VAL A 197 7.00 9.96 -10.00
CA VAL A 197 7.84 9.99 -8.81
C VAL A 197 9.23 10.45 -9.21
N SER A 198 9.86 11.29 -8.38
CA SER A 198 11.26 11.65 -8.48
C SER A 198 11.92 11.44 -7.14
N GLY A 199 13.09 10.81 -7.08
CA GLY A 199 13.83 10.57 -5.83
C GLY A 199 15.26 10.09 -6.08
N GLY A 200 15.91 9.57 -5.06
CA GLY A 200 17.33 9.22 -5.11
C GLY A 200 18.24 10.46 -5.20
N GLY A 201 19.53 10.23 -5.47
CA GLY A 201 20.57 11.26 -5.39
C GLY A 201 20.71 11.78 -3.96
N GLY A 202 20.38 10.95 -2.97
CA GLY A 202 20.29 11.34 -1.57
C GLY A 202 19.20 12.37 -1.26
N ARG A 203 18.20 12.60 -2.13
CA ARG A 203 17.07 13.51 -1.88
C ARG A 203 15.78 12.73 -1.59
N PRO A 204 14.89 13.21 -0.69
CA PRO A 204 13.60 12.56 -0.48
C PRO A 204 12.83 12.49 -1.79
N ALA A 205 12.02 11.45 -1.94
CA ALA A 205 11.12 11.38 -3.06
C ALA A 205 10.08 12.51 -3.01
N SER A 206 9.68 12.97 -4.18
CA SER A 206 8.47 13.72 -4.43
C SER A 206 7.64 12.96 -5.46
N TRP A 207 6.33 13.18 -5.45
CA TRP A 207 5.46 12.56 -6.43
C TRP A 207 4.26 13.42 -6.73
N GLU A 208 3.76 13.24 -7.94
CA GLU A 208 2.51 13.78 -8.45
C GLU A 208 1.68 12.61 -8.95
N ARG A 209 0.35 12.74 -8.83
CA ARG A 209 -0.59 11.78 -9.37
C ARG A 209 -1.86 12.46 -9.83
N GLU A 210 -2.54 11.82 -10.75
CA GLU A 210 -3.84 12.24 -11.24
C GLU A 210 -4.69 11.02 -11.59
N TYR A 211 -5.99 11.19 -11.54
CA TYR A 211 -6.91 10.20 -12.06
C TYR A 211 -6.98 10.34 -13.59
N VAL A 212 -6.62 9.28 -14.30
CA VAL A 212 -6.81 9.21 -15.76
C VAL A 212 -8.18 8.62 -16.12
N ALA A 213 -8.76 7.86 -15.19
CA ALA A 213 -10.15 7.45 -15.21
C ALA A 213 -10.67 7.30 -13.78
N GLU A 214 -11.92 7.72 -13.55
CA GLU A 214 -12.60 7.59 -12.27
C GLU A 214 -13.89 6.80 -12.47
N ARG A 215 -14.14 5.86 -11.54
CA ARG A 215 -15.39 5.11 -11.44
C ARG A 215 -15.81 4.52 -12.78
N LEU A 216 -14.88 3.84 -13.45
CA LEU A 216 -15.25 2.98 -14.56
C LEU A 216 -16.12 1.87 -13.96
N GLU A 217 -17.34 1.66 -14.45
CA GLU A 217 -18.27 0.66 -13.91
C GLU A 217 -18.41 -0.53 -14.85
N HIS A 218 -18.44 -1.74 -14.28
CA HIS A 218 -18.88 -2.95 -14.98
C HIS A 218 -20.40 -3.10 -14.81
N ILE A 219 -21.14 -2.76 -15.87
CA ILE A 219 -22.61 -2.84 -15.95
C ILE A 219 -23.05 -4.24 -16.40
#